data_AF-A0A3N5Q5X0-F1
#
_entry.id   AF-A0A3N5Q5X0-F1
#
_cell.length_a   1.000
_cell.length_b   1.000
_cell.length_c   1.000
_cell.angle_alpha   90.00
_cell.angle_beta   90.00
_cell.angle_gamma   90.00
#
_symmetry.space_group_name_H-M   'P 1'
#
loop_
_entity.id
_entity.type
_entity.pdbx_description
1 polymer ?
#
loop_
_entity_poly.entity_id
_entity_poly.type
_entity_poly.pdbx_seq_one_letter_code
_entity_poly.pdbx_strand_id
1 'polypeptide(L)'
;MITVRSKSIVKILFAAAVLLLFAYVIIEKLYPESKEDKPLIIIAEADSVFINVMREFGIKNTWYSKKGDKYIVKLPPDVSAEMIILDISEKMKEKNVTIVSKETVKNQRAVMELYSGDEYFYSAEFSYDKNN
;
A
#
# COMPACT_ATOMS: atom_id res chain seq x y z
N MET A 1 -29.06 10.49 51.30
CA MET A 1 -27.68 10.73 51.79
C MET A 1 -26.74 9.75 51.08
N ILE A 2 -26.29 10.07 49.86
CA ILE A 2 -25.38 9.24 49.04
C ILE A 2 -24.38 10.19 48.37
N THR A 3 -23.44 10.75 49.13
CA THR A 3 -22.52 11.77 48.56
C THR A 3 -21.05 11.53 48.91
N VAL A 4 -20.75 10.64 49.86
CA VAL A 4 -19.36 10.40 50.30
C VAL A 4 -18.70 9.24 49.56
N ARG A 5 -19.43 8.17 49.21
CA ARG A 5 -18.87 7.01 48.48
C ARG A 5 -18.59 7.28 46.99
N SER A 6 -19.43 8.07 46.32
CA SER A 6 -19.28 8.37 44.88
C SER A 6 -18.02 9.18 44.58
N LYS A 7 -17.70 10.19 45.41
CA LYS A 7 -16.48 11.00 45.27
C LYS A 7 -15.20 10.18 45.41
N SER A 8 -15.22 9.13 46.23
CA SER A 8 -14.06 8.26 46.42
C SER A 8 -13.84 7.32 45.22
N ILE A 9 -14.92 6.79 44.65
CA ILE A 9 -14.89 5.94 43.46
C ILE A 9 -14.38 6.71 42.25
N VAL A 10 -14.85 7.95 42.06
CA VAL A 10 -14.39 8.81 40.95
C VAL A 10 -12.90 9.12 41.06
N LYS A 11 -12.37 9.35 42.26
CA LYS A 11 -10.92 9.53 42.47
C LYS A 11 -10.11 8.29 42.11
N ILE A 12 -10.60 7.11 42.44
CA ILE A 12 -9.93 5.83 42.13
C ILE A 12 -9.91 5.59 40.62
N LEU A 13 -11.05 5.81 39.94
CA LEU A 13 -11.14 5.71 38.49
C LEU A 13 -10.22 6.71 37.78
N PHE A 14 -10.16 7.95 38.28
CA PHE A 14 -9.28 8.96 37.74
C PHE A 14 -7.81 8.60 37.92
N ALA A 15 -7.41 8.12 39.11
CA ALA A 15 -6.05 7.66 39.36
C ALA A 15 -5.67 6.47 38.46
N ALA A 16 -6.58 5.52 38.26
CA ALA A 16 -6.37 4.38 37.36
C ALA A 16 -6.21 4.82 35.90
N ALA A 17 -7.03 5.77 35.44
CA ALA A 17 -6.95 6.32 34.09
C ALA A 17 -5.61 7.05 33.86
N VAL A 18 -5.15 7.85 34.83
CA VAL A 18 -3.85 8.51 34.76
C VAL A 18 -2.70 7.48 34.72
N LEU A 19 -2.78 6.42 35.52
CA LEU A 19 -1.79 5.33 35.54
C LEU A 19 -1.72 4.60 34.19
N LEU A 20 -2.88 4.28 33.61
CA LEU A 20 -2.98 3.70 32.26
C LEU A 20 -2.36 4.61 31.20
N LEU A 21 -2.58 5.92 31.31
CA LEU A 21 -2.04 6.88 30.36
C LEU A 21 -0.51 6.99 30.46
N PHE A 22 0.03 6.97 31.68
CA PHE A 22 1.49 6.88 31.88
C PHE A 22 2.06 5.56 31.35
N ALA A 23 1.39 4.43 31.57
CA ALA A 23 1.80 3.15 31.03
C ALA A 23 1.81 3.17 29.50
N TYR A 24 0.78 3.74 28.87
CA TYR A 24 0.70 3.91 27.42
C TYR A 24 1.89 4.72 26.88
N VAL A 25 2.18 5.89 27.47
CA VAL A 25 3.30 6.74 27.05
C VAL A 25 4.66 6.05 27.22
N ILE A 26 4.83 5.27 28.30
CA ILE A 26 6.08 4.52 28.54
C ILE A 26 6.22 3.38 27.53
N ILE A 27 5.15 2.64 27.25
CA ILE A 27 5.13 1.56 26.26
C ILE A 27 5.44 2.13 24.88
N GLU A 28 4.82 3.24 24.49
CA GLU A 28 5.05 3.90 23.19
C GLU A 28 6.51 4.39 23.04
N LYS A 29 7.16 4.79 24.13
CA LYS A 29 8.58 5.19 24.13
C LYS A 29 9.57 4.04 24.11
N LEU A 30 9.27 2.95 24.81
CA LEU A 30 10.17 1.78 24.94
C LEU A 30 9.99 0.79 23.80
N TYR A 31 8.77 0.70 23.29
CA TYR A 31 8.36 -0.08 22.14
C TYR A 31 7.67 0.90 21.18
N PRO A 32 8.42 1.83 20.54
CA PRO A 32 7.88 2.50 19.38
C PRO A 32 7.39 1.39 18.46
N GLU A 33 6.13 1.45 18.00
CA GLU A 33 5.62 0.51 17.00
C GLU A 33 6.72 0.38 15.95
N SER A 34 7.39 -0.77 15.93
CA SER A 34 8.35 -1.04 14.89
C SER A 34 7.53 -0.86 13.62
N LYS A 35 7.98 0.00 12.71
CA LYS A 35 7.68 -0.13 11.30
C LYS A 35 8.14 -1.56 10.97
N GLU A 36 7.27 -2.53 11.22
CA GLU A 36 7.55 -3.94 11.01
C GLU A 36 8.04 -4.09 9.58
N ASP A 37 8.84 -5.11 9.31
CA ASP A 37 9.42 -5.52 8.02
C ASP A 37 8.41 -5.76 6.86
N LYS A 38 7.26 -5.10 6.92
CA LYS A 38 6.26 -4.90 5.89
C LYS A 38 6.82 -4.51 4.52
N PRO A 39 7.83 -3.62 4.34
CA PRO A 39 8.23 -3.25 2.99
C PRO A 39 8.69 -4.45 2.17
N LEU A 40 9.48 -5.38 2.72
CA LEU A 40 9.99 -6.52 1.95
C LEU A 40 8.89 -7.53 1.57
N ILE A 41 7.96 -7.80 2.49
CA ILE A 41 6.83 -8.70 2.27
C ILE A 41 5.86 -8.10 1.25
N ILE A 42 5.56 -6.80 1.38
CA ILE A 42 4.68 -6.07 0.45
C ILE A 42 5.31 -6.02 -0.95
N ILE A 43 6.63 -5.88 -1.09
CA ILE A 43 7.30 -5.90 -2.40
C ILE A 43 7.15 -7.27 -3.08
N ALA A 44 7.39 -8.37 -2.35
CA ALA A 44 7.25 -9.72 -2.91
C ALA A 44 5.79 -10.03 -3.30
N GLU A 45 4.83 -9.58 -2.50
CA GLU A 45 3.41 -9.71 -2.82
C GLU A 45 3.02 -8.86 -4.03
N ALA A 46 3.49 -7.61 -4.12
CA ALA A 46 3.23 -6.72 -5.26
C ALA A 46 3.78 -7.29 -6.57
N ASP A 47 4.99 -7.86 -6.55
CA ASP A 47 5.56 -8.58 -7.70
C ASP A 47 4.67 -9.74 -8.14
N SER A 48 4.19 -10.55 -7.19
CA SER A 48 3.32 -11.69 -7.48
C SER A 48 1.97 -11.27 -8.06
N VAL A 49 1.33 -10.27 -7.44
CA VAL A 49 0.07 -9.69 -7.91
C VAL A 49 0.25 -9.13 -9.31
N PHE A 50 1.30 -8.35 -9.54
CA PHE A 50 1.56 -7.77 -10.84
C PHE A 50 1.74 -8.82 -11.94
N ILE A 51 2.58 -9.83 -11.70
CA ILE A 51 2.83 -10.90 -12.69
C ILE A 51 1.55 -11.69 -12.97
N ASN A 52 0.72 -11.92 -11.95
CA ASN A 52 -0.55 -12.62 -12.12
C ASN A 52 -1.53 -11.79 -12.96
N VAL A 53 -1.69 -10.49 -12.66
CA VAL A 53 -2.54 -9.60 -13.46
C VAL A 53 -2.03 -9.52 -14.91
N MET A 54 -0.73 -9.36 -15.14
CA MET A 54 -0.19 -9.38 -16.52
C MET A 54 -0.60 -10.65 -17.27
N ARG A 55 -0.53 -11.82 -16.62
CA ARG A 55 -0.90 -13.09 -17.22
C ARG A 55 -2.39 -13.18 -17.53
N GLU A 56 -3.25 -12.68 -16.64
CA GLU A 56 -4.71 -12.65 -16.82
C GLU A 56 -5.11 -11.78 -18.02
N PHE A 57 -4.39 -10.68 -18.26
CA PHE A 57 -4.55 -9.84 -19.45
C PHE A 57 -3.82 -10.38 -20.70
N GLY A 58 -3.25 -11.59 -20.65
CA GLY A 58 -2.58 -12.22 -21.80
C GLY A 58 -1.22 -11.59 -22.15
N ILE A 59 -0.66 -10.74 -21.28
CA ILE A 59 0.63 -10.09 -21.49
C ILE A 59 1.74 -11.13 -21.31
N LYS A 60 2.56 -11.28 -22.35
CA LYS A 60 3.67 -12.25 -22.37
C LYS A 60 4.82 -11.76 -21.50
N ASN A 61 5.57 -12.69 -20.90
CA ASN A 61 6.76 -12.38 -20.10
C ASN A 61 7.83 -11.59 -20.88
N THR A 62 7.84 -11.68 -22.21
CA THR A 62 8.75 -10.91 -23.08
C THR A 62 8.33 -9.45 -23.27
N TRP A 63 7.12 -9.09 -22.87
CA TRP A 63 6.56 -7.75 -23.03
C TRP A 63 6.80 -6.87 -21.81
N TYR A 64 7.27 -7.43 -20.70
CA TYR A 64 7.67 -6.63 -19.54
C TYR A 64 9.09 -6.99 -19.07
N SER A 65 9.76 -6.01 -18.48
CA SER A 65 11.07 -6.20 -17.86
C SER A 65 11.15 -5.44 -16.55
N LYS A 66 11.76 -6.07 -15.53
CA LYS A 66 12.03 -5.45 -14.24
C LYS A 66 13.40 -4.79 -14.26
N LYS A 67 13.48 -3.52 -13.86
CA LYS A 67 14.72 -2.74 -13.68
C LYS A 67 14.71 -2.16 -12.26
N GLY A 68 15.34 -2.85 -11.31
CA GLY A 68 15.21 -2.51 -9.89
C GLY A 68 13.75 -2.65 -9.44
N ASP A 69 13.19 -1.63 -8.80
CA ASP A 69 11.81 -1.62 -8.29
C ASP A 69 10.77 -1.14 -9.33
N LYS A 70 11.18 -1.11 -10.61
CA LYS A 70 10.36 -0.60 -11.71
C LYS A 70 10.12 -1.67 -12.78
N TYR A 71 8.87 -1.86 -13.15
CA TYR A 71 8.48 -2.61 -14.34
C TYR A 71 8.32 -1.68 -15.54
N ILE A 72 8.86 -2.11 -16.69
CA ILE A 72 8.60 -1.49 -17.98
C ILE A 72 7.78 -2.48 -18.78
N VAL A 73 6.54 -2.14 -19.07
CA VAL A 73 5.57 -2.97 -19.78
C VAL A 73 5.26 -2.36 -21.14
N LYS A 74 5.39 -3.19 -22.17
CA LYS A 74 4.91 -2.90 -23.51
C LYS A 74 3.52 -3.49 -23.66
N LEU A 75 2.53 -2.62 -23.79
CA LEU A 75 1.15 -3.04 -24.01
C LEU A 75 0.86 -3.08 -25.51
N PRO A 76 0.11 -4.09 -25.97
CA PRO A 76 -0.46 -4.06 -27.30
C PRO A 76 -1.61 -3.02 -27.35
N PRO A 77 -2.05 -2.60 -28.56
CA PRO A 77 -3.02 -1.52 -28.71
C PRO A 77 -4.42 -1.83 -28.17
N ASP A 78 -4.75 -3.11 -28.03
CA ASP A 78 -6.04 -3.65 -27.60
C ASP A 78 -6.18 -3.79 -26.07
N VAL A 79 -5.09 -3.62 -25.32
CA VAL A 79 -5.06 -3.79 -23.86
C VAL A 79 -4.94 -2.45 -23.16
N SER A 80 -5.96 -2.09 -22.36
CA SER A 80 -5.96 -0.84 -21.59
C SER A 80 -5.07 -0.92 -20.35
N ALA A 81 -4.09 -0.01 -20.26
CA ALA A 81 -3.29 0.18 -19.04
C ALA A 81 -4.17 0.55 -17.83
N GLU A 82 -5.24 1.30 -18.05
CA GLU A 82 -6.17 1.73 -17.00
C GLU A 82 -6.86 0.53 -16.34
N MET A 83 -7.32 -0.44 -17.15
CA MET A 83 -7.96 -1.65 -16.64
C MET A 83 -6.99 -2.52 -15.84
N ILE A 84 -5.74 -2.62 -16.29
CA ILE A 84 -4.69 -3.35 -15.56
C ILE A 84 -4.40 -2.70 -14.22
N ILE A 85 -4.26 -1.37 -14.19
CA ILE A 85 -4.00 -0.62 -12.96
C ILE A 85 -5.17 -0.77 -11.99
N LEU A 86 -6.41 -0.74 -12.50
CA LEU A 86 -7.61 -0.94 -11.69
C LEU A 86 -7.63 -2.33 -11.04
N ASP A 87 -7.33 -3.39 -11.81
CA ASP A 87 -7.31 -4.77 -11.28
C ASP A 87 -6.18 -4.97 -10.26
N ILE A 88 -5.00 -4.41 -10.50
CA ILE A 88 -3.91 -4.38 -9.49
C ILE A 88 -4.38 -3.66 -8.23
N SER A 89 -5.09 -2.53 -8.39
CA SER A 89 -5.61 -1.77 -7.25
C SER A 89 -6.64 -2.53 -6.44
N GLU A 90 -7.51 -3.29 -7.10
CA GLU A 90 -8.52 -4.08 -6.42
C GLU A 90 -7.87 -5.21 -5.60
N LYS A 91 -6.90 -5.92 -6.18
CA LYS A 91 -6.17 -7.00 -5.50
C LYS A 91 -5.26 -6.52 -4.37
N MET A 92 -4.83 -5.26 -4.40
CA MET A 92 -3.97 -4.66 -3.36
C MET A 92 -4.75 -3.87 -2.30
N LYS A 93 -6.07 -3.70 -2.46
CA LYS A 93 -6.92 -2.85 -1.60
C LYS A 93 -6.91 -3.28 -0.13
N GLU A 94 -6.82 -4.58 0.14
CA GLU A 94 -6.82 -5.13 1.51
C GLU A 94 -5.47 -4.99 2.22
N LYS A 95 -4.43 -4.50 1.53
CA LYS A 95 -3.04 -4.53 1.98
C LYS A 95 -2.52 -3.19 2.54
N ASN A 96 -3.40 -2.22 2.79
CA ASN A 96 -3.04 -0.85 3.20
C ASN A 96 -2.02 -0.18 2.26
N VAL A 97 -2.11 -0.47 0.96
CA VAL A 97 -1.27 0.13 -0.08
C VAL A 97 -2.05 1.24 -0.77
N THR A 98 -1.43 2.41 -0.90
CA THR A 98 -1.94 3.53 -1.68
C THR A 98 -1.38 3.43 -3.10
N ILE A 99 -2.26 3.41 -4.10
CA ILE A 99 -1.86 3.42 -5.50
C ILE A 99 -2.06 4.82 -6.05
N VAL A 100 -0.99 5.38 -6.61
CA VAL A 100 -1.04 6.62 -7.38
C VAL A 100 -0.81 6.26 -8.83
N SER A 101 -1.81 6.51 -9.67
CA SER A 101 -1.69 6.34 -11.11
C SER A 101 -1.70 7.70 -11.80
N LYS A 102 -0.82 7.85 -12.80
CA LYS A 102 -0.76 9.03 -13.65
C LYS A 102 -0.69 8.60 -15.10
N GLU A 103 -1.76 8.87 -15.84
CA GLU A 103 -1.79 8.66 -17.28
C GLU A 103 -1.46 9.95 -18.02
N THR A 104 -0.57 9.86 -19.00
CA THR A 104 -0.26 10.97 -19.90
C THR A 104 -0.71 10.62 -21.31
N VAL A 105 -1.89 11.12 -21.67
CA VAL A 105 -2.56 10.91 -22.98
C VAL A 105 -1.65 11.25 -24.16
N LYS A 106 -0.81 12.28 -24.03
CA LYS A 106 0.07 12.77 -25.11
C LYS A 106 1.14 11.77 -25.56
N ASN A 107 1.56 10.86 -24.68
CA ASN A 107 2.68 9.95 -24.94
C ASN A 107 2.25 8.47 -24.97
N GLN A 108 0.95 8.17 -24.90
CA GLN A 108 0.46 6.79 -24.76
C GLN A 108 1.23 6.05 -23.66
N ARG A 109 1.34 6.71 -22.50
CA ARG A 109 2.14 6.24 -21.38
C ARG A 109 1.35 6.39 -20.10
N ALA A 110 1.20 5.29 -19.38
CA ALA A 110 0.64 5.27 -18.05
C ALA A 110 1.75 4.88 -17.05
N VAL A 111 1.76 5.55 -15.91
CA VAL A 111 2.66 5.22 -14.80
C VAL A 111 1.82 4.91 -13.59
N MET A 112 2.14 3.82 -12.92
CA MET A 112 1.57 3.39 -11.65
C MET A 112 2.69 3.38 -10.62
N GLU A 113 2.43 3.98 -9.46
CA GLU A 113 3.34 4.00 -8.32
C GLU A 113 2.58 3.48 -7.09
N LEU A 114 3.19 2.57 -6.33
CA LEU A 114 2.63 2.03 -5.09
C LEU A 114 3.38 2.59 -3.90
N TYR A 115 2.60 2.99 -2.90
CA TYR A 115 3.08 3.57 -1.65
C TYR A 115 2.51 2.80 -0.47
N SER A 116 3.32 2.59 0.56
CA SER A 116 2.90 2.03 1.85
C SER A 116 3.03 3.15 2.87
N GLY A 117 1.90 3.75 3.25
CA GLY A 117 1.92 5.07 3.90
C GLY A 117 2.53 6.12 2.96
N ASP A 118 3.61 6.77 3.41
CA ASP A 118 4.35 7.80 2.66
C ASP A 118 5.59 7.25 1.93
N GLU A 119 5.88 5.95 2.05
CA GLU A 119 7.08 5.34 1.46
C GLU A 119 6.78 4.70 0.10
N TYR A 120 7.49 5.16 -0.93
CA TYR A 120 7.49 4.57 -2.27
C TYR A 120 8.20 3.22 -2.25
N PHE A 121 7.61 2.19 -2.86
CA PHE A 121 8.25 0.87 -2.94
C PHE A 121 8.14 0.17 -4.30
N TYR A 122 7.31 0.65 -5.23
CA TYR A 122 7.09 -0.04 -6.51
C TYR A 122 6.59 0.90 -7.60
N SER A 123 7.05 0.74 -8.85
CA SER A 123 6.43 1.38 -10.01
C SER A 123 6.29 0.47 -11.22
N ALA A 124 5.28 0.75 -12.04
CA ALA A 124 5.12 0.19 -13.37
C ALA A 124 4.91 1.32 -14.38
N GLU A 125 5.62 1.23 -15.50
CA GLU A 125 5.45 2.10 -16.65
C GLU A 125 4.90 1.28 -17.81
N PHE A 126 3.73 1.67 -18.29
CA PHE A 126 3.07 1.07 -19.43
C PHE A 126 3.27 1.98 -20.65
N SER A 127 3.78 1.43 -21.75
CA SER A 127 3.85 2.10 -23.04
C SER A 127 3.13 1.28 -24.09
N TYR A 128 2.24 1.91 -24.86
CA TYR A 128 1.61 1.25 -26.00
C TYR A 128 2.63 1.15 -27.15
N ASP A 129 2.96 -0.07 -27.56
CA ASP A 129 3.82 -0.30 -28.71
C ASP A 129 2.95 -0.32 -29.97
N LYS A 130 3.13 0.65 -30.88
CA LYS A 130 2.33 0.77 -32.11
C LYS A 130 2.73 -0.26 -33.19
N ASN A 131 3.76 -1.06 -32.95
CA ASN A 131 4.38 -1.94 -33.95
C ASN A 131 4.14 -3.44 -33.73
N ASN A 132 3.24 -3.85 -32.81
CA ASN A 132 2.88 -5.25 -32.58
C ASN A 132 1.45 -5.56 -33.00
#